data_AF-A0A521UZF3-F1
#
_entry.id   AF-A0A521UZF3-F1
#
_cell.length_a   1.000
_cell.length_b   1.000
_cell.length_c   1.000
_cell.angle_alpha   90.00
_cell.angle_beta   90.00
_cell.angle_gamma   90.00
#
_symmetry.space_group_name_H-M   'P 1'
#
loop_
_entity.id
_entity.type
_entity.pdbx_description
1 polymer ?
#
loop_
_entity_poly.entity_id
_entity_poly.type
_entity_poly.pdbx_seq_one_letter_code
_entity_poly.pdbx_strand_id
1 'polypeptide(L)'
;GFGMVIPQLLGCGMPVIVTTNTAGEDIIENGYNGFIVPIRDPDAIADKITYLYENRPELEKMKVNAEATSKMGFTWDDYGRRYVENLENLIA
;
A
#
# COMPACT_ATOMS: atom_id res chain seq x y z
N GLY A 1 5.09 9.28 10.87
CA GLY A 1 3.94 8.45 11.32
C GLY A 1 3.56 7.50 10.21
N PHE A 2 2.88 6.41 10.51
CA PHE A 2 2.46 5.42 9.50
C PHE A 2 1.00 5.66 9.13
N GLY A 3 0.72 5.91 7.85
CA GLY A 3 -0.63 6.15 7.36
C GLY A 3 -1.45 4.87 7.32
N MET A 4 -2.09 4.49 8.44
CA MET A 4 -2.90 3.27 8.55
C MET A 4 -4.02 3.15 7.51
N VAL A 5 -4.44 4.27 6.92
CA VAL A 5 -5.40 4.27 5.81
C VAL A 5 -4.88 3.49 4.59
N ILE A 6 -3.57 3.48 4.34
CA ILE A 6 -2.98 2.81 3.18
C ILE A 6 -3.24 1.28 3.21
N PRO A 7 -2.82 0.52 4.24
CA PRO A 7 -3.11 -0.91 4.30
C PRO A 7 -4.62 -1.22 4.36
N GLN A 8 -5.44 -0.35 4.93
CA GLN A 8 -6.91 -0.52 4.94
C GLN A 8 -7.49 -0.49 3.52
N LEU A 9 -7.07 0.47 2.70
CA LEU A 9 -7.50 0.57 1.31
C LEU A 9 -7.00 -0.61 0.47
N LEU A 10 -5.74 -1.02 0.67
CA LEU A 10 -5.20 -2.21 0.03
C LEU A 10 -6.00 -3.47 0.39
N GLY A 11 -6.41 -3.62 1.66
CA GLY A 11 -7.25 -4.73 2.11
C GLY A 11 -8.64 -4.75 1.48
N CYS A 12 -9.15 -3.60 1.02
CA CYS A 12 -10.36 -3.50 0.20
C CYS A 12 -10.11 -3.74 -1.30
N GLY A 13 -8.90 -4.13 -1.69
CA GLY A 13 -8.50 -4.30 -3.10
C GLY A 13 -8.47 -2.98 -3.86
N MET A 14 -8.24 -1.86 -3.17
CA MET A 14 -8.22 -0.53 -3.77
C MET A 14 -6.78 -0.01 -3.91
N PRO A 15 -6.27 0.13 -5.14
CA PRO A 15 -4.98 0.76 -5.39
C PRO A 15 -4.99 2.22 -4.94
N VAL A 16 -3.83 2.69 -4.48
CA VAL A 16 -3.67 4.06 -3.96
C VAL A 16 -2.64 4.84 -4.77
N ILE A 17 -2.85 6.14 -4.87
CA ILE A 17 -1.84 7.10 -5.32
C ILE A 17 -1.41 7.89 -4.09
N VAL A 18 -0.16 7.72 -3.69
CA VAL A 18 0.40 8.35 -2.48
C VAL A 18 1.56 9.25 -2.86
N THR A 19 1.84 10.26 -2.05
CA THR A 19 3.06 11.06 -2.21
C THR A 19 4.20 10.45 -1.40
N THR A 20 5.44 10.83 -1.71
CA THR A 20 6.58 10.58 -0.82
C THR A 20 6.34 11.14 0.59
N ASN A 21 7.03 10.61 1.60
CA ASN A 21 6.90 10.98 3.02
C ASN A 21 5.57 10.62 3.72
N THR A 22 4.77 9.73 3.15
CA THR A 22 3.49 9.26 3.74
C THR A 22 3.57 7.89 4.41
N ALA A 23 4.78 7.31 4.48
CA ALA A 23 5.05 5.89 4.74
C ALA A 23 4.44 4.93 3.70
N GLY A 24 3.96 5.46 2.56
CA GLY A 24 3.54 4.65 1.42
C GLY A 24 4.68 3.84 0.82
N GLU A 25 5.92 4.33 0.87
CA GLU A 25 7.12 3.62 0.38
C GLU A 25 7.38 2.28 1.10
N ASP A 26 6.83 2.08 2.31
CA ASP A 26 7.00 0.86 3.08
C ASP A 26 6.07 -0.29 2.63
N ILE A 27 5.03 0.02 1.85
CA ILE A 27 3.97 -0.95 1.48
C ILE A 27 3.58 -0.90 -0.01
N ILE A 28 3.78 0.24 -0.66
CA ILE A 28 3.45 0.45 -2.07
C ILE A 28 4.65 0.13 -2.94
N GLU A 29 4.46 -0.81 -3.86
CA GLU A 29 5.35 -1.07 -4.97
C GLU A 29 4.81 -0.34 -6.21
N ASN A 30 5.57 0.66 -6.66
CA ASN A 30 5.14 1.61 -7.68
C ASN A 30 4.81 0.91 -9.01
N GLY A 31 3.56 1.05 -9.47
CA GLY A 31 3.02 0.39 -10.67
C GLY A 31 2.50 -1.03 -10.45
N TYR A 32 2.68 -1.62 -9.26
CA TYR A 32 2.22 -2.97 -8.95
C TYR A 32 0.92 -2.99 -8.14
N ASN A 33 0.89 -2.30 -6.99
CA ASN A 33 -0.26 -2.24 -6.06
C ASN A 33 -0.73 -0.79 -5.79
N GLY A 34 -0.09 0.19 -6.44
CA GLY A 34 -0.38 1.61 -6.34
C GLY A 34 0.68 2.45 -7.05
N PHE A 35 0.67 3.75 -6.82
CA PHE A 35 1.69 4.67 -7.34
C PHE A 35 2.23 5.57 -6.24
N ILE A 36 3.52 5.89 -6.35
CA ILE A 36 4.19 6.90 -5.55
C ILE A 36 4.53 8.08 -6.45
N VAL A 37 4.05 9.27 -6.10
CA VAL A 37 4.27 10.51 -6.86
C VAL A 37 4.98 11.57 -6.02
N PRO A 38 5.62 12.59 -6.63
CA PRO A 38 6.24 13.67 -5.88
C PRO A 38 5.23 14.45 -5.02
N ILE A 39 5.71 15.01 -3.92
CA ILE A 39 4.90 15.95 -3.13
C ILE A 39 4.63 17.22 -3.93
N ARG A 40 3.43 17.80 -3.74
CA ARG A 40 3.02 19.08 -4.36
C ARG A 40 3.04 19.09 -5.89
N ASP A 41 2.83 17.93 -6.50
CA ASP A 41 2.77 17.77 -7.95
C ASP A 41 1.36 17.30 -8.36
N PRO A 42 0.43 18.23 -8.62
CA PRO A 42 -0.94 17.88 -9.02
C PRO A 42 -0.99 17.22 -10.41
N ASP A 43 -0.05 17.55 -11.30
CA ASP A 43 0.02 17.01 -12.65
C ASP A 43 0.39 15.52 -12.58
N ALA A 44 1.38 15.16 -11.76
CA ALA A 44 1.73 13.76 -11.53
C ALA A 44 0.56 12.93 -10.96
N ILE A 45 -0.29 13.51 -10.10
CA ILE A 45 -1.51 12.85 -9.61
C ILE A 45 -2.51 12.66 -10.77
N ALA A 46 -2.78 13.73 -11.53
CA ALA A 46 -3.70 13.69 -12.67
C ALA A 46 -3.28 12.68 -13.73
N ASP A 47 -1.97 12.57 -14.01
CA ASP A 47 -1.41 11.61 -14.94
C ASP A 47 -1.70 10.16 -14.51
N LYS A 48 -1.54 9.83 -13.21
CA LYS A 48 -1.83 8.47 -12.72
C LYS A 48 -3.31 8.16 -12.70
N ILE A 49 -4.16 9.14 -12.38
CA ILE A 49 -5.62 8.98 -12.47
C ILE A 49 -6.02 8.72 -13.93
N THR A 50 -5.51 9.53 -14.87
CA THR A 50 -5.79 9.38 -16.30
C THR A 50 -5.29 8.04 -16.84
N TYR A 51 -4.06 7.64 -16.48
CA TYR A 51 -3.51 6.34 -16.86
C TYR A 51 -4.42 5.17 -16.42
N LEU A 52 -4.90 5.15 -15.17
CA LEU A 52 -5.80 4.11 -14.67
C LEU A 52 -7.23 4.21 -15.27
N TYR A 53 -7.64 5.40 -15.68
CA TYR A 53 -8.89 5.62 -16.40
C TYR A 53 -8.85 4.98 -17.79
N GLU A 54 -7.77 5.21 -18.52
CA GLU A 54 -7.56 4.72 -19.89
C GLU A 54 -7.19 3.23 -19.93
N ASN A 55 -6.50 2.71 -18.90
CA ASN A 55 -5.98 1.34 -18.86
C ASN A 55 -6.72 0.49 -17.83
N ARG A 56 -8.03 0.28 -18.03
CA ARG A 56 -8.87 -0.54 -17.13
C ARG A 56 -8.33 -1.94 -16.82
N PRO A 57 -7.74 -2.69 -17.77
CA PRO A 57 -7.15 -3.98 -17.45
C PRO A 57 -6.00 -3.89 -16.44
N GLU A 58 -5.18 -2.84 -16.51
CA GLU A 58 -4.10 -2.62 -15.54
C GLU A 58 -4.64 -2.23 -14.17
N LEU A 59 -5.72 -1.43 -14.12
CA LEU A 59 -6.42 -1.15 -12.87
C LEU A 59 -6.94 -2.43 -12.20
N GLU A 60 -7.57 -3.33 -12.95
CA GLU A 60 -8.07 -4.59 -12.38
C GLU A 60 -6.95 -5.50 -11.88
N LYS A 61 -5.82 -5.59 -12.59
CA LYS A 61 -4.62 -6.28 -12.09
C LYS A 61 -4.12 -5.65 -10.78
N MET A 62 -4.03 -4.32 -10.76
CA MET A 62 -3.54 -3.58 -9.59
C MET A 62 -4.45 -3.77 -8.37
N LYS A 63 -5.77 -3.87 -8.55
CA LYS A 63 -6.73 -4.17 -7.47
C LYS A 63 -6.48 -5.53 -6.83
N VAL A 64 -6.24 -6.56 -7.64
CA VAL A 64 -5.88 -7.90 -7.15
C VAL A 64 -4.56 -7.87 -6.39
N ASN A 65 -3.55 -7.17 -6.93
CA ASN A 65 -2.26 -7.01 -6.27
C ASN A 65 -2.36 -6.25 -4.94
N ALA A 66 -3.22 -5.21 -4.88
CA ALA A 66 -3.49 -4.46 -3.66
C ALA A 66 -4.07 -5.36 -2.55
N GLU A 67 -5.08 -6.16 -2.88
CA GLU A 67 -5.68 -7.11 -1.93
C GLU A 67 -4.65 -8.15 -1.45
N ALA A 68 -3.84 -8.68 -2.37
CA ALA A 68 -2.77 -9.62 -2.04
C ALA A 68 -1.74 -8.99 -1.10
N THR A 69 -1.31 -7.74 -1.37
CA THR A 69 -0.34 -7.01 -0.54
C THR A 69 -0.82 -6.88 0.90
N SER A 70 -2.10 -6.55 1.13
CA SER A 70 -2.63 -6.41 2.49
C SER A 70 -2.56 -7.70 3.30
N LYS A 71 -2.58 -8.86 2.64
CA LYS A 71 -2.45 -10.18 3.29
C LYS A 71 -0.98 -10.57 3.54
N MET A 72 -0.03 -9.87 2.93
CA MET A 72 1.40 -10.14 3.06
C MET A 72 2.02 -9.38 4.22
N GLY A 73 1.66 -9.74 5.45
CA GLY A 73 2.36 -9.23 6.63
C GLY A 73 1.78 -7.96 7.24
N PHE A 74 0.58 -7.55 6.84
CA PHE A 74 -0.14 -6.38 7.37
C PHE A 74 -1.45 -6.74 8.07
N THR A 75 -1.67 -8.04 8.37
CA THR A 75 -2.84 -8.49 9.13
C THR A 75 -2.64 -8.33 10.63
N TRP A 76 -3.73 -8.39 11.39
CA TRP A 76 -3.68 -8.41 12.86
C TRP A 76 -2.94 -9.63 13.41
N ASP A 77 -3.07 -10.79 12.74
CA ASP A 77 -2.36 -12.01 13.13
C ASP A 77 -0.85 -11.88 12.90
N ASP A 78 -0.44 -11.24 11.80
CA ASP A 78 0.98 -10.94 11.54
C ASP A 78 1.56 -10.02 12.60
N TYR A 79 0.83 -8.95 12.94
CA TYR A 79 1.22 -8.03 13.99
C TYR A 79 1.33 -8.73 15.34
N GLY A 80 0.30 -9.49 15.73
CA GLY A 80 0.25 -10.22 17.00
C GLY A 80 1.40 -11.21 17.14
N ARG A 81 1.67 -12.00 16.09
CA ARG A 81 2.80 -12.95 16.09
C ARG A 81 4.14 -12.26 16.29
N ARG A 82 4.43 -11.21 15.51
CA ARG A 82 5.68 -10.43 15.65
C ARG A 82 5.82 -9.80 17.04
N TYR A 83 4.70 -9.35 17.61
CA TYR A 83 4.71 -8.75 18.94
C TYR A 83 5.06 -9.79 20.01
N VAL A 84 4.45 -10.98 19.96
CA VAL A 84 4.75 -12.08 20.89
C VAL A 84 6.19 -12.54 20.76
N GLU A 85 6.67 -12.80 19.54
CA GLU A 85 8.06 -13.22 19.27
C GLU A 85 9.07 -12.22 19.85
N ASN A 86 8.81 -10.91 19.70
CA ASN A 86 9.68 -9.88 20.24
C ASN A 86 9.69 -9.86 21.79
N LEU A 87 8.55 -10.11 22.44
CA LEU A 87 8.50 -10.19 23.90
C LEU A 87 9.23 -11.44 24.43
N GLU A 88 9.08 -12.58 23.76
CA GLU A 88 9.79 -13.81 24.12
C GLU A 88 11.30 -13.64 24.02
N ASN A 89 11.79 -12.99 22.95
CA ASN A 89 13.21 -12.70 22.75
C ASN A 89 13.82 -11.77 23.81
N LEU A 90 13.02 -10.96 24.51
CA LEU A 90 13.50 -10.07 25.58
C LEU A 90 13.64 -10.80 26.92
N ILE A 91 12.95 -11.92 27.09
CA ILE A 91 12.93 -12.70 28.35
C ILE A 91 13.90 -13.89 28.28
N ALA A 92 14.29 -14.32 27.07
CA ALA A 92 15.32 -15.32 26.82
C ALA A 92 16.75 -14.80 27.09
#